data_AF-A0A1X1Y1K6-F1
#
_entry.id   AF-A0A1X1Y1K6-F1
#
_cell.length_a   1.000
_cell.length_b   1.000
_cell.length_c   1.000
_cell.angle_alpha   90.00
_cell.angle_beta   90.00
_cell.angle_gamma   90.00
#
_symmetry.space_group_name_H-M   'P 1'
#
loop_
_entity.id
_entity.type
_entity.pdbx_description
1 polymer ?
#
loop_
_entity_poly.entity_id
_entity_poly.type
_entity_poly.pdbx_seq_one_letter_code
_entity_poly.pdbx_strand_id
1 'polypeptide(L)'
;MARTSDRYFYGTIHLAVLPGETVLDGFHTAVLTDTQVTTGPWRWVRVEPRSTQGIDLSAITLGEPRRLYNVIADHAHYGPPIPLAQLTEESR
;
A
#
# COMPACT_ATOMS: atom_id res chain seq x y z
N MET A 1 36.87 -16.99 8.72
CA MET A 1 35.79 -17.69 7.98
C MET A 1 34.57 -17.74 8.90
N ALA A 2 33.37 -17.49 8.38
CA ALA A 2 32.07 -17.24 9.04
C ALA A 2 31.94 -15.85 9.71
N ARG A 3 30.84 -15.09 9.55
CA ARG A 3 29.46 -15.48 9.25
C ARG A 3 28.82 -14.39 8.37
N THR A 4 28.29 -14.77 7.20
CA THR A 4 27.37 -13.95 6.40
C THR A 4 26.25 -13.49 7.33
N SER A 5 25.98 -12.19 7.41
CA SER A 5 24.96 -11.68 8.33
C SER A 5 23.64 -12.38 8.04
N ASP A 6 23.13 -13.16 8.99
CA ASP A 6 21.76 -13.65 9.01
C ASP A 6 20.87 -12.41 9.18
N ARG A 7 20.63 -11.67 8.09
CA ARG A 7 19.63 -10.60 8.07
C ARG A 7 18.29 -11.30 8.14
N TYR A 8 17.68 -11.28 9.31
CA TYR A 8 16.31 -11.74 9.49
C TYR A 8 15.40 -10.84 8.67
N PHE A 9 14.84 -11.40 7.60
CA PHE A 9 13.78 -10.75 6.85
C PHE A 9 12.46 -11.10 7.55
N TYR A 10 11.89 -10.13 8.25
CA TYR A 10 10.54 -10.22 8.78
C TYR A 10 9.58 -9.68 7.72
N GLY A 11 8.60 -10.48 7.33
CA GLY A 11 7.58 -10.09 6.37
C GLY A 11 6.22 -10.61 6.81
N THR A 12 5.18 -9.81 6.62
CA THR A 12 3.80 -10.21 6.89
C THR A 12 3.05 -10.26 5.56
N ILE A 13 2.60 -11.45 5.16
CA ILE A 13 1.75 -11.64 3.98
C ILE A 13 0.29 -11.56 4.46
N HIS A 14 -0.42 -10.51 4.02
CA HIS A 14 -1.88 -10.42 4.19
C HIS A 14 -2.52 -10.82 2.86
N LEU A 15 -3.18 -11.98 2.83
CA LEU A 15 -3.96 -12.44 1.69
C LEU A 15 -5.44 -12.17 1.97
N ALA A 16 -6.08 -11.40 1.09
CA ALA A 16 -7.52 -11.18 1.14
C ALA A 16 -8.11 -11.36 -0.26
N VAL A 17 -9.27 -12.01 -0.34
CA VAL A 17 -10.04 -12.21 -1.58
C VAL A 17 -11.31 -11.37 -1.44
N LEU A 18 -11.45 -10.33 -2.28
CA LEU A 18 -12.54 -9.36 -2.19
C LEU A 18 -13.47 -9.47 -3.40
N PRO A 19 -14.59 -10.19 -3.30
CA PRO A 19 -15.63 -10.15 -4.33
C PRO A 19 -16.46 -8.85 -4.19
N GLY A 20 -15.95 -7.75 -4.75
CA GLY A 20 -16.72 -6.50 -4.95
C GLY A 20 -16.38 -5.33 -4.03
N GLU A 21 -15.65 -5.54 -2.94
CA GLU A 21 -15.19 -4.46 -2.07
C GLU A 21 -14.01 -3.69 -2.69
N THR A 22 -13.97 -2.36 -2.48
CA THR A 22 -12.92 -1.46 -2.96
C THR A 22 -11.91 -1.07 -1.89
N VAL A 23 -12.20 -1.38 -0.62
CA VAL A 23 -11.36 -1.09 0.54
C VAL A 23 -11.18 -2.36 1.38
N LEU A 24 -9.97 -2.60 1.88
CA LEU A 24 -9.67 -3.64 2.85
C LEU A 24 -8.91 -3.00 4.02
N ASP A 25 -9.45 -3.13 5.22
CA ASP A 25 -8.82 -2.66 6.44
C ASP A 25 -8.27 -3.83 7.25
N GLY A 26 -7.19 -3.56 7.98
CA GLY A 26 -6.64 -4.53 8.90
C GLY A 26 -5.74 -3.88 9.94
N PHE A 27 -5.17 -4.72 10.80
CA PHE A 27 -4.21 -4.30 11.80
C PHE A 27 -2.92 -5.10 11.57
N HIS A 28 -1.79 -4.42 11.39
CA HIS A 28 -0.52 -5.09 11.22
C HIS A 28 0.27 -5.07 12.53
N THR A 29 1.10 -6.10 12.67
CA THR A 29 2.27 -6.11 13.54
C THR A 29 3.45 -6.45 12.65
N ALA A 30 4.48 -5.61 12.64
CA ALA A 30 5.72 -5.84 11.93
C ALA A 30 6.90 -5.72 12.90
N VAL A 31 7.91 -6.57 12.72
CA VAL A 31 9.11 -6.59 13.54
C VAL A 31 10.24 -5.99 12.70
N LEU A 32 10.61 -4.75 13.02
CA LEU A 32 11.70 -4.03 12.37
C LEU A 32 12.94 -4.21 13.26
N THR A 33 13.56 -5.40 13.23
CA THR A 33 14.67 -5.85 14.11
C THR A 33 14.25 -6.36 15.50
N ASP A 34 15.22 -6.90 16.24
CA ASP A 34 15.09 -7.40 17.61
C ASP A 34 14.69 -6.34 18.65
N THR A 35 14.75 -5.05 18.28
CA THR A 35 14.48 -3.94 19.20
C THR A 35 13.19 -3.17 18.92
N GLN A 36 12.55 -3.38 17.77
CA GLN A 36 11.39 -2.57 17.38
C GLN A 36 10.27 -3.40 16.77
N VAL A 37 9.11 -3.35 17.42
CA VAL A 37 7.85 -3.86 16.90
C VAL A 37 6.98 -2.66 16.55
N THR A 38 6.52 -2.58 15.30
CA THR A 38 5.55 -1.58 14.85
C THR A 38 4.19 -2.23 14.74
N THR A 39 3.16 -1.59 15.29
CA THR A 39 1.78 -2.03 15.13
C THR A 39 0.92 -0.86 14.68
N GLY A 40 -0.11 -1.13 13.89
CA GLY A 40 -1.03 -0.09 13.48
C GLY A 40 -2.08 -0.54 12.47
N PRO A 41 -3.14 0.27 12.30
CA PRO A 41 -4.11 0.02 11.24
C PRO A 41 -3.43 0.16 9.87
N TRP A 42 -3.89 -0.63 8.91
CA TRP A 42 -3.57 -0.45 7.50
C TRP A 42 -4.86 -0.47 6.69
N ARG A 43 -4.82 0.16 5.52
CA ARG A 43 -5.91 0.18 4.54
C ARG A 43 -5.35 -0.03 3.14
N TRP A 44 -5.93 -0.96 2.40
CA TRP A 44 -5.73 -1.10 0.95
C TRP A 44 -6.93 -0.53 0.23
N VAL A 45 -6.68 0.16 -0.87
CA VAL A 45 -7.70 0.74 -1.74
C VAL A 45 -7.51 0.22 -3.16
N ARG A 46 -8.62 0.03 -3.87
CA ARG A 46 -8.59 -0.40 -5.26
C ARG A 46 -8.29 0.77 -6.18
N VAL A 47 -7.25 0.63 -7.00
CA VAL A 47 -6.99 1.55 -8.12
C VAL A 47 -7.93 1.22 -9.28
N GLU A 48 -8.46 2.25 -9.94
CA GLU A 48 -9.34 2.09 -11.10
C GLU A 48 -8.60 1.38 -12.25
N PRO A 49 -9.04 0.17 -12.67
CA PRO A 49 -8.30 -0.63 -13.64
C PRO A 49 -8.13 0.04 -15.02
N ARG A 50 -9.09 0.87 -15.43
CA ARG A 50 -9.00 1.63 -16.69
C ARG A 50 -7.92 2.70 -16.62
N SER A 51 -7.74 3.33 -15.46
CA SER A 51 -6.71 4.34 -15.25
C SER A 51 -5.29 3.79 -15.29
N THR A 52 -5.12 2.47 -15.15
CA THR A 52 -3.81 1.79 -15.24
C THR A 52 -3.53 1.15 -16.60
N GLN A 53 -4.47 1.21 -17.56
CA GLN A 53 -4.29 0.57 -18.86
C GLN A 53 -3.15 1.22 -19.66
N GLY A 54 -2.20 0.39 -20.10
CA GLY A 54 -1.06 0.85 -20.90
C GLY A 54 0.00 1.63 -20.11
N ILE A 55 -0.12 1.72 -18.78
CA ILE A 55 0.85 2.38 -17.91
C ILE A 55 1.79 1.34 -17.31
N ASP A 56 3.09 1.59 -17.40
CA ASP A 56 4.08 0.83 -16.65
C ASP A 56 4.09 1.28 -15.18
N LEU A 57 3.44 0.49 -14.32
CA LEU A 57 3.37 0.74 -12.88
C LEU A 57 4.72 0.63 -12.16
N SER A 58 5.77 0.12 -12.81
CA SER A 58 7.12 0.12 -12.23
C SER A 58 7.84 1.46 -12.41
N ALA A 59 7.37 2.31 -13.34
CA ALA A 59 7.95 3.60 -13.66
C ALA A 59 7.19 4.79 -13.04
N ILE A 60 6.08 4.53 -12.33
CA ILE A 60 5.31 5.59 -11.68
C ILE A 60 5.97 6.05 -10.38
N THR A 61 5.87 7.34 -10.11
CA THR A 61 6.21 7.90 -8.80
C THR A 61 4.93 8.23 -8.05
N LEU A 62 4.80 7.68 -6.86
CA LEU A 62 3.68 7.95 -5.96
C LEU A 62 3.73 9.40 -5.47
N GLY A 63 2.55 10.00 -5.30
CA GLY A 63 2.44 11.37 -4.77
C GLY A 63 2.97 11.51 -3.33
N GLU A 64 2.95 12.73 -2.81
CA GLU A 64 3.46 13.03 -1.47
C GLU A 64 2.76 12.18 -0.38
N PRO A 65 3.51 11.59 0.58
CA PRO A 65 2.95 10.63 1.54
C PRO A 65 1.75 11.11 2.35
N ARG A 66 1.73 12.38 2.81
CA ARG A 66 0.59 12.93 3.57
C ARG A 66 -0.65 13.04 2.70
N ARG A 67 -0.51 13.51 1.46
CA ARG A 67 -1.61 13.57 0.48
C ARG A 67 -2.17 12.17 0.24
N LEU A 68 -1.32 11.17 -0.02
CA LEU A 68 -1.77 9.79 -0.25
C LEU A 68 -2.48 9.22 0.97
N TYR A 69 -1.94 9.46 2.16
CA TYR A 69 -2.60 9.06 3.41
C TYR A 69 -4.00 9.65 3.52
N ASN A 70 -4.16 10.96 3.28
CA ASN A 70 -5.48 11.60 3.35
C ASN A 70 -6.45 11.03 2.30
N VAL A 71 -5.99 10.86 1.05
CA VAL A 71 -6.80 10.26 -0.03
C VAL A 71 -7.30 8.86 0.35
N ILE A 72 -6.46 8.05 1.00
CA ILE A 72 -6.81 6.68 1.44
C ILE A 72 -7.69 6.71 2.70
N ALA A 73 -7.40 7.58 3.66
CA ALA A 73 -8.12 7.69 4.92
C ALA A 73 -9.54 8.21 4.74
N ASP A 74 -9.74 9.18 3.84
CA ASP A 74 -11.03 9.80 3.54
C ASP A 74 -11.86 8.99 2.52
N HIS A 75 -11.28 7.95 1.91
CA HIS A 75 -11.98 7.15 0.91
C HIS A 75 -13.10 6.31 1.54
N ALA A 76 -14.30 6.42 0.97
CA ALA A 76 -15.46 5.65 1.42
C ALA A 76 -15.26 4.14 1.17
N HIS A 77 -15.63 3.30 2.14
CA HIS A 77 -15.49 1.84 2.05
C HIS A 77 -16.18 1.20 0.84
N TYR A 78 -17.28 1.80 0.38
CA TYR A 78 -18.04 1.37 -0.80
C TYR A 78 -17.97 2.40 -1.94
N GLY A 79 -16.93 3.23 -1.93
CA GLY A 79 -16.67 4.21 -2.98
C GLY A 79 -16.18 3.57 -4.28
N PRO A 80 -16.23 4.31 -5.40
CA PRO A 80 -15.64 3.84 -6.66
C PRO A 80 -14.12 3.70 -6.52
N PRO A 81 -13.47 2.81 -7.30
CA PRO A 81 -12.01 2.73 -7.33
C PRO A 81 -11.33 4.08 -7.58
N ILE A 82 -10.16 4.29 -6.98
CA ILE A 82 -9.42 5.56 -7.08
C ILE A 82 -8.66 5.63 -8.41
N PRO A 83 -8.82 6.68 -9.24
CA PRO A 83 -8.03 6.85 -10.44
C PRO A 83 -6.53 6.99 -10.14
N LEU A 84 -5.67 6.34 -10.94
CA LEU A 84 -4.22 6.34 -10.74
C LEU A 84 -3.63 7.75 -10.62
N ALA A 85 -4.13 8.71 -11.39
CA ALA A 85 -3.68 10.10 -11.36
C ALA A 85 -3.85 10.80 -10.00
N GLN A 86 -4.77 10.33 -9.14
CA GLN A 86 -4.92 10.85 -7.78
C GLN A 86 -3.85 10.31 -6.82
N LEU A 87 -3.16 9.23 -7.20
CA LEU A 87 -2.16 8.53 -6.40
C LEU A 87 -0.72 8.78 -6.88
N THR A 88 -0.54 9.36 -8.06
CA THR A 88 0.78 9.70 -8.61
C THR A 88 1.11 11.18 -8.42
N GLU A 89 2.39 11.52 -8.61
CA GLU A 89 2.81 12.91 -8.76
C GLU A 89 2.12 13.56 -9.96
N GLU A 90 1.84 14.87 -9.89
CA GLU A 90 1.39 15.63 -11.05
C GLU A 90 2.59 15.77 -12.00
N SER A 91 2.52 15.15 -13.18
CA SER A 91 3.50 15.38 -14.24
C SER A 91 3.45 16.85 -14.62
N ARG A 92 4.55 17.56 -14.37
CA ARG A 92 4.74 18.96 -14.75
C ARG A 92 5.10 19.10 -16.21
#